data_AF-A0A8C6WDC5-F1
#
_entry.id   AF-A0A8C6WDC5-F1
#
_cell.length_a   1.000
_cell.length_b   1.000
_cell.length_c   1.000
_cell.angle_alpha   90.00
_cell.angle_beta   90.00
_cell.angle_gamma   90.00
#
_symmetry.space_group_name_H-M   'P 1'
#
loop_
_entity.id
_entity.type
_entity.pdbx_description
1 polymer ?
#
loop_
_entity_poly.entity_id
_entity_poly.type
_entity_poly.pdbx_seq_one_letter_code
_entity_poly.pdbx_strand_id
1 'polypeptide(L)'
;MVSENIYANTNFKNESDFSDTNSTSPPCPHKKPAHESCHSFSKFLLATFTICFLLLTILLSVVFINQIWSCCPESWKPFSSECYFISSDSGSWNESKENCSSMGAHL
;
A
#
# COMPACT_ATOMS: atom_id res chain seq x y z
N MET A 1 -5.31 58.28 15.84
CA MET A 1 -4.45 58.50 14.67
C MET A 1 -3.04 58.09 15.07
N VAL A 2 -2.42 57.25 14.25
CA VAL A 2 -0.98 57.00 14.11
C VAL A 2 -0.23 56.28 15.25
N SER A 3 0.25 55.12 14.82
CA SER A 3 1.19 54.15 15.36
C SER A 3 2.58 54.69 15.72
N GLU A 4 3.37 53.75 16.26
CA GLU A 4 4.83 53.58 16.14
C GLU A 4 5.67 53.94 17.39
N ASN A 5 6.73 53.23 17.79
CA ASN A 5 7.34 51.92 17.50
C ASN A 5 8.60 51.81 18.40
N ILE A 6 8.87 50.62 18.96
CA ILE A 6 10.20 50.02 19.20
C ILE A 6 11.21 50.75 20.14
N TYR A 7 11.56 50.15 21.29
CA TYR A 7 12.86 49.46 21.51
C TYR A 7 13.00 48.95 22.95
N ALA A 8 13.41 47.69 23.07
CA ALA A 8 13.62 46.94 24.30
C ALA A 8 14.87 47.39 25.05
N ASN A 9 14.88 47.24 26.38
CA ASN A 9 16.14 47.04 27.11
C ASN A 9 16.06 45.86 28.07
N THR A 10 17.12 45.09 28.02
CA THR A 10 17.36 43.73 28.50
C THR A 10 17.73 43.70 29.97
N ASN A 11 17.01 42.89 30.75
CA ASN A 11 17.47 42.40 32.05
C ASN A 11 16.96 40.99 32.25
N PHE A 12 17.73 39.99 31.82
CA PHE A 12 17.75 38.72 32.55
C PHE A 12 19.19 38.25 32.68
N LYS A 13 19.66 38.49 33.89
CA LYS A 13 20.90 38.06 34.52
C LYS A 13 20.90 36.53 34.54
N ASN A 14 21.91 35.89 33.97
CA ASN A 14 22.27 34.55 34.40
C ASN A 14 23.77 34.49 34.63
N GLU A 15 24.07 34.53 35.92
CA GLU A 15 25.37 34.47 36.55
C GLU A 15 25.72 32.99 36.68
N SER A 16 26.76 32.53 35.99
CA SER A 16 27.40 31.24 36.28
C SER A 16 28.90 31.41 36.20
N ASP A 17 29.49 31.34 37.38
CA ASP A 17 30.88 31.40 37.83
C ASP A 17 32.03 31.04 36.88
N PHE A 18 33.03 31.93 36.91
CA PHE A 18 34.44 31.72 37.29
C PHE A 18 35.46 31.10 36.30
N SER A 19 36.45 31.98 35.97
CA SER A 19 37.90 31.75 35.77
C SER A 19 38.49 31.30 34.43
N ASP A 20 38.82 32.33 33.63
CA ASP A 20 40.13 32.73 33.09
C ASP A 20 41.19 31.71 32.60
N THR A 21 41.63 32.01 31.36
CA THR A 21 42.94 31.75 30.70
C THR A 21 43.20 30.28 30.33
N ASN A 22 43.69 29.89 29.14
CA ASN A 22 44.51 30.49 28.09
C ASN A 22 44.75 29.41 26.98
N SER A 23 44.68 29.74 25.68
CA SER A 23 45.52 29.19 24.58
C SER A 23 44.88 29.29 23.16
N THR A 24 45.48 30.17 22.34
CA THR A 24 45.83 30.05 20.90
C THR A 24 44.92 29.30 19.90
N SER A 25 44.38 30.02 18.90
CA SER A 25 43.71 29.53 17.65
C SER A 25 44.73 29.02 16.58
N PRO A 26 44.42 28.29 15.45
CA PRO A 26 43.22 28.31 14.54
C PRO A 26 42.85 26.90 13.94
N PRO A 27 42.10 26.68 12.81
CA PRO A 27 41.00 27.41 12.12
C PRO A 27 39.64 26.61 12.14
N CYS A 28 38.50 27.24 11.79
CA CYS A 28 37.21 26.51 11.66
C CYS A 28 37.09 25.73 10.34
N PRO A 29 36.65 24.46 10.38
CA PRO A 29 35.54 24.06 9.50
C PRO A 29 34.57 23.06 10.16
N HIS A 30 33.26 23.31 10.00
CA HIS A 30 32.17 22.34 9.77
C HIS A 30 30.84 22.91 10.31
N LYS A 31 30.12 23.60 9.41
CA LYS A 31 28.66 23.69 9.48
C LYS A 31 28.09 22.27 9.65
N LYS A 32 27.33 22.02 10.71
CA LYS A 32 26.28 20.99 10.69
C LYS A 32 24.92 21.68 10.61
N PRO A 33 24.26 21.68 9.45
CA PRO A 33 22.81 21.70 9.40
C PRO A 33 22.38 20.26 9.16
N ALA A 34 21.89 19.56 10.18
CA ALA A 34 21.36 18.23 9.96
C ALA A 34 20.28 17.90 10.97
N HIS A 35 19.13 18.55 10.83
CA HIS A 35 17.89 17.97 11.30
C HIS A 35 16.73 18.32 10.35
N GLU A 36 16.84 17.82 9.12
CA GLU A 36 15.78 17.91 8.09
C GLU A 36 15.67 16.56 7.36
N SER A 37 15.74 15.43 8.09
CA SER A 37 15.66 14.10 7.48
C SER A 37 14.71 13.12 8.19
N CYS A 38 13.78 13.59 9.03
CA CYS A 38 12.82 12.71 9.72
C CYS A 38 11.36 12.93 9.29
N HIS A 39 11.15 13.40 8.06
CA HIS A 39 9.79 13.53 7.51
C HIS A 39 9.72 12.96 6.09
N SER A 40 10.76 13.17 5.28
CA SER A 40 10.81 12.65 3.91
C SER A 40 10.99 11.12 3.86
N PHE A 41 11.82 10.55 4.73
CA PHE A 41 12.07 9.10 4.77
C PHE A 41 10.86 8.32 5.28
N SER A 42 10.19 8.82 6.33
CA SER A 42 8.96 8.22 6.86
C SER A 42 7.84 8.16 5.80
N LYS A 43 7.65 9.24 5.04
CA LYS A 43 6.69 9.25 3.92
C LYS A 43 7.05 8.26 2.82
N PHE A 44 8.32 8.12 2.49
CA PHE A 44 8.76 7.16 1.48
C PHE A 44 8.51 5.71 1.93
N LEU A 45 8.77 5.40 3.20
CA LEU A 45 8.47 4.08 3.78
C LEU A 45 6.97 3.79 3.75
N LEU A 46 6.14 4.77 4.15
CA LEU A 46 4.68 4.63 4.12
C LEU A 46 4.16 4.48 2.68
N ALA A 47 4.65 5.29 1.74
CA ALA A 47 4.29 5.19 0.33
C ALA A 47 4.68 3.81 -0.25
N THR A 48 5.91 3.38 0.01
CA THR A 48 6.40 2.06 -0.42
C THR A 48 5.54 0.94 0.15
N PHE A 49 5.23 0.99 1.46
CA PHE A 49 4.33 0.04 2.09
C PHE A 49 2.97 0.02 1.40
N THR A 50 2.31 1.16 1.25
CA THR A 50 0.99 1.22 0.59
C THR A 50 1.01 0.65 -0.83
N ILE A 51 2.05 0.97 -1.61
CA ILE A 51 2.22 0.42 -2.97
C ILE A 51 2.39 -1.11 -2.90
N CYS A 52 3.23 -1.62 -2.00
CA CYS A 52 3.41 -3.07 -1.81
C CYS A 52 2.11 -3.76 -1.42
N PHE A 53 1.30 -3.19 -0.52
CA PHE A 53 0.00 -3.73 -0.16
C PHE A 53 -0.96 -3.74 -1.34
N LEU A 54 -1.03 -2.65 -2.12
CA LEU A 54 -1.84 -2.60 -3.33
C LEU A 54 -1.40 -3.68 -4.32
N LEU A 55 -0.10 -3.81 -4.58
CA LEU A 55 0.44 -4.86 -5.45
C LEU A 55 0.09 -6.26 -4.95
N LEU A 56 0.23 -6.52 -3.65
CA LEU A 56 -0.12 -7.81 -3.05
C LEU A 56 -1.61 -8.10 -3.19
N THR A 57 -2.49 -7.13 -2.93
CA THR A 57 -3.94 -7.29 -3.09
C THR A 57 -4.32 -7.56 -4.54
N ILE A 58 -3.70 -6.86 -5.49
CA ILE A 58 -3.91 -7.08 -6.93
C ILE A 58 -3.46 -8.50 -7.30
N LEU A 59 -2.26 -8.92 -6.88
CA LEU A 59 -1.76 -10.28 -7.14
C LEU A 59 -2.71 -11.35 -6.59
N LEU A 60 -3.13 -11.21 -5.33
CA LEU A 60 -4.09 -12.14 -4.71
C LEU A 60 -5.42 -12.16 -5.47
N SER A 61 -5.94 -11.00 -5.86
CA SER A 61 -7.19 -10.91 -6.63
C SER A 61 -7.08 -11.59 -8.00
N VAL A 62 -5.96 -11.38 -8.71
CA VAL A 62 -5.71 -12.03 -10.01
C VAL A 62 -5.61 -13.54 -9.83
N VAL A 63 -4.84 -14.02 -8.85
CA VAL A 63 -4.73 -15.46 -8.57
C VAL A 63 -6.10 -16.06 -8.22
N PHE A 64 -6.89 -15.37 -7.39
CA PHE A 64 -8.22 -15.81 -7.01
C PHE A 64 -9.19 -15.88 -8.20
N ILE A 65 -9.20 -14.87 -9.08
CA ILE A 65 -10.00 -14.86 -10.30
C ILE A 65 -9.60 -16.03 -11.22
N ASN A 66 -8.30 -16.29 -11.38
CA ASN A 66 -7.81 -17.41 -12.18
C ASN A 66 -8.23 -18.77 -11.59
N GLN A 67 -8.23 -18.91 -10.25
CA GLN A 67 -8.69 -20.14 -9.60
C GLN A 67 -10.18 -20.39 -9.83
N ILE A 68 -11.02 -19.34 -9.78
CA ILE A 68 -12.47 -19.47 -10.03
C ILE A 68 -12.74 -19.94 -11.47
N TRP A 69 -11.99 -19.41 -12.45
CA TRP A 69 -12.22 -19.73 -13.86
C TRP A 69 -11.64 -21.08 -14.30
N SER A 70 -10.88 -21.77 -13.43
CA SER A 70 -10.16 -23.01 -13.77
C SER A 70 -10.80 -24.30 -13.22
N CYS A 71 -12.00 -24.24 -12.62
CA CYS A 71 -12.57 -25.38 -11.86
C CYS A 71 -13.51 -26.31 -12.65
N CYS A 72 -13.76 -26.10 -13.94
CA CYS A 72 -14.72 -26.93 -14.66
C CYS A 72 -14.16 -28.32 -15.02
N PRO A 73 -14.99 -29.38 -14.95
CA PRO A 73 -14.60 -30.70 -15.42
C PRO A 73 -14.23 -30.69 -16.91
N GLU A 74 -13.48 -31.68 -17.35
CA GLU A 74 -13.08 -31.81 -18.75
C GLU A 74 -14.32 -31.79 -19.68
N SER A 75 -14.26 -31.02 -20.77
CA SER A 75 -15.36 -30.81 -21.72
C SER A 75 -16.54 -29.94 -21.23
N TRP A 76 -16.45 -29.33 -20.05
CA TRP A 76 -17.41 -28.34 -19.57
C TRP A 76 -16.92 -26.93 -19.87
N LYS A 77 -17.84 -26.04 -20.25
CA LYS A 77 -17.55 -24.65 -20.53
C LYS A 77 -17.80 -23.80 -19.28
N PRO A 78 -16.80 -23.06 -18.77
CA PRO A 78 -17.04 -22.11 -17.71
C PRO A 78 -17.86 -20.92 -18.25
N PHE A 79 -18.88 -20.53 -17.51
CA PHE A 79 -19.57 -19.27 -17.73
C PHE A 79 -20.02 -18.68 -16.40
N SER A 80 -19.57 -17.46 -16.10
CA SER A 80 -19.72 -16.84 -14.79
C SER A 80 -19.06 -17.68 -13.68
N SER A 81 -19.82 -18.14 -12.69
CA SER A 81 -19.39 -19.00 -11.57
C SER A 81 -19.76 -20.46 -11.75
N GLU A 82 -20.34 -20.83 -12.90
CA GLU A 82 -20.90 -22.16 -13.14
C GLU A 82 -20.25 -22.82 -14.36
N CYS A 83 -20.38 -24.14 -14.44
CA CYS A 83 -19.91 -24.96 -15.54
C CYS A 83 -21.09 -25.51 -16.33
N TYR A 84 -21.03 -25.40 -17.65
CA TYR A 84 -22.09 -25.85 -18.55
C TYR A 84 -21.58 -26.93 -19.50
N PHE A 85 -22.37 -27.99 -19.65
CA PHE A 85 -22.16 -29.01 -20.66
C PHE A 85 -23.21 -28.89 -21.75
N ILE A 86 -22.77 -28.82 -23.00
CA ILE A 86 -23.65 -28.75 -24.17
C ILE A 86 -23.50 -30.08 -24.90
N SER A 87 -24.50 -30.95 -24.77
CA SER A 87 -24.54 -32.20 -25.53
C SER A 87 -24.76 -31.91 -27.02
N SER A 88 -24.06 -32.66 -27.88
CA SER A 88 -24.33 -32.70 -29.32
C SER A 88 -25.42 -33.70 -29.69
N ASP A 89 -25.83 -34.55 -28.74
CA ASP A 89 -26.79 -35.61 -28.99
C ASP A 89 -28.21 -35.05 -29.09
N SER A 90 -28.97 -35.55 -30.06
CA SER A 90 -30.39 -35.25 -30.18
C SER A 90 -31.20 -36.28 -29.39
N GLY A 91 -32.12 -35.83 -28.56
CA GLY A 91 -33.00 -36.69 -27.79
C GLY A 91 -34.29 -35.97 -27.39
N SER A 92 -35.16 -36.69 -26.68
CA SER A 92 -36.32 -36.05 -26.05
C SER A 92 -35.89 -35.16 -24.88
N TRP A 93 -36.71 -34.18 -24.50
CA TRP A 93 -36.41 -33.34 -23.34
C TRP A 93 -36.18 -34.17 -22.06
N ASN A 94 -36.97 -35.25 -21.87
CA ASN A 94 -36.85 -36.09 -20.68
C ASN A 94 -35.52 -36.86 -20.65
N GLU A 95 -35.09 -37.36 -21.81
CA GLU A 95 -33.79 -38.03 -21.97
C GLU A 95 -32.62 -37.08 -21.71
N SER A 96 -32.68 -35.84 -22.23
CA SER A 96 -31.65 -34.84 -21.94
C SER A 96 -31.58 -34.50 -20.44
N LYS A 97 -32.73 -34.38 -19.78
CA LYS A 97 -32.79 -34.13 -18.33
C LYS A 97 -32.20 -35.27 -17.52
N GLU A 98 -32.51 -36.52 -17.87
CA GLU A 98 -31.94 -37.70 -17.22
C GLU A 98 -30.43 -37.78 -17.43
N ASN A 99 -29.96 -37.48 -18.64
CA ASN A 99 -28.53 -37.42 -18.94
C ASN A 99 -27.79 -36.36 -18.10
N CYS A 100 -28.30 -35.12 -18.04
CA CYS A 100 -27.75 -34.08 -17.17
C CYS A 100 -27.71 -34.52 -15.70
N SER A 101 -28.79 -35.14 -15.22
CA SER A 101 -28.87 -35.64 -13.85
C SER A 101 -27.85 -36.75 -13.57
N SER A 102 -27.59 -37.63 -14.55
CA SER A 102 -26.60 -38.70 -14.44
C SER A 102 -25.16 -38.18 -14.31
N MET A 103 -24.88 -37.01 -14.88
CA MET A 103 -23.61 -36.29 -14.76
C MET A 103 -23.52 -35.42 -13.49
N GLY A 104 -24.51 -35.47 -12.61
CA GLY A 104 -24.57 -34.63 -11.41
C GLY A 104 -24.94 -33.17 -11.67
N ALA A 105 -25.55 -32.88 -12.82
CA ALA A 105 -25.97 -31.54 -13.23
C ALA A 105 -27.50 -31.44 -13.41
N HIS A 106 -27.97 -30.25 -13.75
CA HIS A 106 -29.37 -29.99 -14.01
C HIS A 106 -29.54 -29.22 -15.31
N LEU A 107 -30.73 -29.35 -15.89
CA LEU A 107 -31.15 -28.73 -17.16
C LEU A 107 -32.13 -27.59 -16.89
#